data_AF-A0A6P0U3S4-F1
#
_entry.id   AF-A0A6P0U3S4-F1
#
_cell.length_a   1.000
_cell.length_b   1.000
_cell.length_c   1.000
_cell.angle_alpha   90.00
_cell.angle_beta   90.00
_cell.angle_gamma   90.00
#
_symmetry.space_group_name_H-M   'P 1'
#
loop_
_entity.id
_entity.type
_entity.pdbx_description
1 polymer ?
#
loop_
_entity_poly.entity_id
_entity_poly.type
_entity_poly.pdbx_seq_one_letter_code
_entity_poly.pdbx_strand_id
1 'polypeptide(L)'
;MRVAQQEGGTQIGQVGQVFRVVGHDGPRLATQQDIEHINRGFPTDESGTSFQQPSTDDYVMLSVDDARTESSGLDIQLRVDSTLASQTDFVQVLEEAAALWESLISDDVTVVLGISMRPDQPFIAGATSFVNTFEYTSTIASMRADASPEEQAILNAMPDVLALDYGRRNYDTNTMYNQNMVIGITATFANWYALGADDFNDNPISVNAEAGIVLNADLTWDLDRSDGFQGDADAYFTMVHEIGHTLGFSSGAENNGFPSMLDVFRFAALDNPENPDSLADANTVLRQMEIGVEAQLDTFGLFPGLEAEYRFSTGISTGITAGDDRQASHWKDNVLLGLQGNLGVMDPTFDPSATDFNNVISSVDLLAFSLIGWDIDLSALTARSEE
;
A
#
# COMPACT_ATOMS: atom_id res chain seq x y z
N MET A 1 -38.49 38.19 39.21
CA MET A 1 -38.04 36.80 38.96
C MET A 1 -37.15 36.87 37.72
N ARG A 2 -35.84 36.67 37.91
CA ARG A 2 -34.80 36.86 36.88
C ARG A 2 -34.83 35.71 35.87
N VAL A 3 -34.64 35.99 34.59
CA VAL A 3 -34.11 35.02 33.61
C VAL A 3 -33.06 35.74 32.77
N ALA A 4 -31.89 35.12 32.66
CA ALA A 4 -30.66 35.61 32.08
C ALA A 4 -30.45 35.09 30.63
N GLN A 5 -29.52 35.75 29.94
CA GLN A 5 -29.03 35.56 28.57
C GLN A 5 -28.34 34.20 28.29
N GLN A 6 -28.32 33.81 27.00
CA GLN A 6 -27.12 33.48 26.20
C GLN A 6 -27.53 33.40 24.71
N GLU A 7 -27.06 34.31 23.86
CA GLU A 7 -25.87 34.22 22.97
C GLU A 7 -26.03 33.27 21.78
N GLY A 8 -26.09 33.87 20.58
CA GLY A 8 -26.29 33.20 19.31
C GLY A 8 -24.96 32.73 18.70
N GLY A 9 -24.90 31.43 18.42
CA GLY A 9 -23.86 30.80 17.61
C GLY A 9 -24.20 30.86 16.12
N THR A 10 -23.16 31.10 15.33
CA THR A 10 -23.09 31.11 13.87
C THR A 10 -23.50 29.76 13.28
N GLN A 11 -24.43 29.75 12.32
CA GLN A 11 -24.71 28.59 11.47
C GLN A 11 -23.59 28.42 10.42
N ILE A 12 -22.96 27.25 10.40
CA ILE A 12 -22.24 26.74 9.23
C ILE A 12 -23.04 25.52 8.74
N GLY A 13 -23.54 25.60 7.51
CA GLY A 13 -24.35 24.54 6.91
C GLY A 13 -23.49 23.36 6.50
N GLN A 14 -23.74 22.19 7.10
CA GLN A 14 -23.31 20.92 6.55
C GLN A 14 -24.29 20.46 5.48
N VAL A 15 -23.78 20.30 4.26
CA VAL A 15 -24.46 19.55 3.19
C VAL A 15 -24.27 18.07 3.52
N GLY A 16 -25.34 17.43 4.00
CA GLY A 16 -25.33 16.01 4.35
C GLY A 16 -25.25 15.13 3.11
N GLN A 17 -24.21 14.29 3.03
CA GLN A 17 -24.19 13.13 2.15
C GLN A 17 -24.90 11.96 2.85
N VAL A 18 -25.75 11.24 2.11
CA VAL A 18 -26.56 10.13 2.62
C VAL A 18 -25.93 8.81 2.15
N PHE A 19 -25.32 8.06 3.08
CA PHE A 19 -24.84 6.71 2.83
C PHE A 19 -25.83 5.66 3.38
N ARG A 20 -25.92 4.51 2.70
CA ARG A 20 -26.73 3.36 3.14
C ARG A 20 -25.82 2.33 3.80
N VAL A 21 -25.85 2.25 5.12
CA VAL A 21 -25.21 1.16 5.88
C VAL A 21 -26.04 -0.10 5.72
N VAL A 22 -25.44 -1.19 5.23
CA VAL A 22 -26.11 -2.50 5.10
C VAL A 22 -26.23 -3.14 6.48
N GLY A 23 -27.46 -3.43 6.92
CA GLY A 23 -27.74 -4.14 8.19
C GLY A 23 -28.74 -3.46 9.13
N HIS A 24 -29.23 -2.26 8.82
CA HIS A 24 -30.26 -1.56 9.60
C HIS A 24 -31.46 -1.14 8.74
N ASP A 25 -32.67 -1.27 9.30
CA ASP A 25 -33.92 -0.85 8.67
C ASP A 25 -34.03 0.69 8.63
N GLY A 26 -33.52 1.28 7.55
CA GLY A 26 -33.78 2.67 7.14
C GLY A 26 -32.54 3.56 7.00
N PRO A 27 -32.57 4.58 6.13
CA PRO A 27 -31.49 5.55 6.01
C PRO A 27 -31.40 6.40 7.28
N ARG A 28 -30.24 6.39 7.96
CA ARG A 28 -29.90 7.30 9.06
C ARG A 28 -28.61 8.03 8.73
N LEU A 29 -28.46 9.25 9.25
CA LEU A 29 -27.19 9.97 9.22
C LEU A 29 -26.14 9.13 9.98
N ALA A 30 -24.95 8.94 9.39
CA ALA A 30 -23.86 8.27 10.06
C ALA A 30 -23.55 9.01 11.37
N THR A 31 -23.51 8.28 12.47
CA THR A 31 -23.14 8.85 13.77
C THR A 31 -21.62 8.98 13.84
N GLN A 32 -21.10 9.89 14.66
CA GLN A 32 -19.66 10.00 14.92
C GLN A 32 -19.06 8.66 15.41
N GLN A 33 -19.88 7.83 16.05
CA GLN A 33 -19.52 6.48 16.50
C GLN A 33 -19.47 5.43 15.36
N ASP A 34 -20.14 5.67 14.23
CA ASP A 34 -20.02 4.85 13.01
C ASP A 34 -18.71 5.20 12.27
N ILE A 35 -18.30 6.47 12.29
CA ILE A 35 -17.00 6.95 11.76
C ILE A 35 -15.85 6.41 12.61
N GLU A 36 -16.00 6.39 13.94
CA GLU A 36 -15.00 5.80 14.87
C GLU A 36 -14.88 4.27 14.80
N HIS A 37 -15.83 3.56 14.19
CA HIS A 37 -15.69 2.11 13.91
C HIS A 37 -14.99 1.84 12.57
N ILE A 38 -15.14 2.74 11.60
CA ILE A 38 -14.41 2.69 10.32
C ILE A 38 -12.92 3.00 10.54
N ASN A 39 -12.60 3.92 11.45
CA ASN A 39 -11.23 4.27 11.84
C ASN A 39 -10.49 3.19 12.68
N ARG A 40 -11.08 2.00 12.88
CA ARG A 40 -10.42 0.86 13.55
C ARG A 40 -10.04 -0.25 12.57
N GLY A 41 -9.76 0.11 11.31
CA GLY A 41 -9.20 -0.79 10.31
C GLY A 41 -7.76 -1.19 10.64
N PHE A 42 -7.54 -1.88 11.75
CA PHE A 42 -6.38 -2.74 11.90
C PHE A 42 -6.76 -4.12 11.36
N PRO A 43 -5.97 -4.72 10.47
CA PRO A 43 -6.06 -6.15 10.24
C PRO A 43 -5.90 -6.85 11.60
N THR A 44 -6.86 -7.70 11.95
CA THR A 44 -6.61 -8.70 12.99
C THR A 44 -5.60 -9.68 12.42
N ASP A 45 -4.60 -10.05 13.22
CA ASP A 45 -3.78 -11.21 12.91
C ASP A 45 -4.63 -12.49 12.77
N GLU A 46 -4.01 -13.59 12.34
CA GLU A 46 -4.62 -14.91 12.19
C GLU A 46 -5.30 -15.46 13.47
N SER A 47 -5.11 -14.81 14.62
CA SER A 47 -5.68 -15.19 15.91
C SER A 47 -6.87 -14.33 16.37
N GLY A 48 -7.25 -13.30 15.61
CA GLY A 48 -8.35 -12.42 15.98
C GLY A 48 -8.02 -11.47 17.14
N THR A 49 -6.73 -11.28 17.48
CA THR A 49 -6.33 -10.22 18.40
C THR A 49 -6.27 -8.90 17.65
N SER A 50 -6.97 -7.89 18.18
CA SER A 50 -6.80 -6.52 17.71
C SER A 50 -5.34 -6.13 17.87
N PHE A 51 -4.71 -5.61 16.82
CA PHE A 51 -3.41 -4.95 16.90
C PHE A 51 -3.47 -3.89 18.01
N GLN A 52 -2.97 -4.21 19.19
CA GLN A 52 -2.73 -3.20 20.21
C GLN A 52 -1.45 -2.50 19.78
N GLN A 53 -1.59 -1.22 19.39
CA GLN A 53 -0.43 -0.33 19.39
C GLN A 53 0.21 -0.47 20.77
N PRO A 54 1.51 -0.80 20.86
CA PRO A 54 2.18 -0.83 22.14
C PRO A 54 2.09 0.57 22.75
N SER A 55 2.13 0.63 24.08
CA SER A 55 2.03 1.91 24.78
C SER A 55 3.06 2.89 24.20
N THR A 56 2.66 4.15 24.03
CA THR A 56 3.51 5.19 23.43
C THR A 56 4.81 5.44 24.20
N ASP A 57 4.89 4.94 25.43
CA ASP A 57 5.98 5.19 26.37
C ASP A 57 7.23 4.31 26.12
N ASP A 58 7.15 3.28 25.28
CA ASP A 58 8.27 2.34 24.99
C ASP A 58 8.95 2.56 23.63
N TYR A 59 8.58 3.62 22.91
CA TYR A 59 9.12 3.92 21.59
C TYR A 59 10.12 5.08 21.61
N VAL A 60 11.16 4.94 20.80
CA VAL A 60 12.20 5.95 20.54
C VAL A 60 12.09 6.38 19.08
N MET A 61 11.99 7.68 18.83
CA MET A 61 12.20 8.22 17.48
C MET A 61 13.69 8.12 17.16
N LEU A 62 14.05 7.36 16.13
CA LEU A 62 15.46 7.17 15.74
C LEU A 62 16.01 8.41 15.05
N SER A 63 15.23 8.98 14.14
CA SER A 63 15.60 10.19 13.41
C SER A 63 14.37 11.08 13.21
N VAL A 64 14.38 12.23 13.87
CA VAL A 64 14.05 13.46 13.14
C VAL A 64 15.40 13.89 12.62
N ASP A 65 15.80 13.40 11.45
CA ASP A 65 17.09 13.85 10.92
C ASP A 65 16.90 15.33 10.58
N ASP A 66 17.46 16.23 11.39
CA ASP A 66 17.39 17.69 11.14
C ASP A 66 17.98 18.04 9.75
N ALA A 67 18.75 17.12 9.14
CA ALA A 67 19.24 17.23 7.77
C ALA A 67 18.26 16.70 6.70
N ARG A 68 17.37 15.74 7.03
CA ARG A 68 16.31 15.22 6.13
C ARG A 68 15.04 16.07 6.16
N THR A 69 14.71 16.67 7.31
CA THR A 69 13.63 17.66 7.43
C THR A 69 13.90 18.98 6.69
N GLU A 70 15.12 19.20 6.20
CA GLU A 70 15.52 20.36 5.39
C GLU A 70 15.65 20.04 3.88
N SER A 71 15.47 18.78 3.46
CA SER A 71 15.37 18.41 2.05
C SER A 71 13.90 18.43 1.60
N SER A 72 13.62 19.04 0.46
CA SER A 72 12.35 18.84 -0.24
C SER A 72 12.24 17.39 -0.68
N GLY A 73 11.18 16.68 -0.30
CA GLY A 73 10.93 15.29 -0.70
C GLY A 73 10.39 14.44 0.45
N LEU A 74 10.29 13.12 0.22
CA LEU A 74 9.72 12.18 1.18
C LEU A 74 10.60 12.13 2.44
N ASP A 75 9.98 12.20 3.62
CA ASP A 75 10.63 12.06 4.93
C ASP A 75 9.99 10.91 5.71
N ILE A 76 10.72 9.80 5.86
CA ILE A 76 10.25 8.62 6.60
C ILE A 76 10.79 8.67 8.02
N GLN A 77 9.92 9.00 8.98
CA GLN A 77 10.27 9.08 10.38
C GLN A 77 10.07 7.74 11.09
N LEU A 78 11.17 7.14 11.54
CA LEU A 78 11.15 5.84 12.20
C LEU A 78 10.97 5.97 13.71
N ARG A 79 9.89 5.36 14.20
CA ARG A 79 9.57 5.22 15.62
C ARG A 79 9.72 3.76 16.02
N VAL A 80 10.79 3.41 16.70
CA VAL A 80 11.11 2.01 17.00
C VAL A 80 10.99 1.70 18.49
N ASP A 81 10.64 0.47 18.84
CA ASP A 81 10.62 0.09 20.26
C ASP A 81 12.02 0.19 20.89
N SER A 82 12.07 0.42 22.20
CA SER A 82 13.34 0.64 22.93
C SER A 82 14.33 -0.52 22.86
N THR A 83 13.85 -1.75 22.61
CA THR A 83 14.72 -2.92 22.46
C THR A 83 15.44 -2.87 21.12
N LEU A 84 14.70 -2.58 20.05
CA LEU A 84 15.23 -2.39 18.71
C LEU A 84 16.14 -1.16 18.61
N ALA A 85 15.75 -0.05 19.26
CA ALA A 85 16.55 1.18 19.32
C ALA A 85 17.96 0.97 19.91
N SER A 86 18.12 -0.05 20.76
CA SER A 86 19.41 -0.37 21.39
C SER A 86 20.35 -1.19 20.50
N GLN A 87 19.88 -1.68 19.35
CA GLN A 87 20.63 -2.50 18.39
C GLN A 87 21.13 -1.61 17.25
N THR A 88 22.34 -1.06 17.40
CA THR A 88 22.90 -0.06 16.47
C THR A 88 22.95 -0.52 15.03
N ASP A 89 23.34 -1.78 14.80
CA ASP A 89 23.51 -2.32 13.44
C ASP A 89 22.13 -2.52 12.78
N PHE A 90 21.12 -2.92 13.55
CA PHE A 90 19.76 -3.03 13.06
C PHE A 90 19.18 -1.64 12.75
N VAL A 91 19.36 -0.68 13.66
CA VAL A 91 18.95 0.73 13.45
C VAL A 91 19.53 1.29 12.16
N GLN A 92 20.81 1.03 11.89
CA GLN A 92 21.45 1.46 10.65
C GLN A 92 20.73 0.87 9.42
N VAL A 93 20.41 -0.43 9.43
CA VAL A 93 19.68 -1.08 8.32
C VAL A 93 18.30 -0.45 8.10
N LEU A 94 17.58 -0.11 9.18
CA LEU A 94 16.28 0.55 9.09
C LEU A 94 16.40 1.93 8.42
N GLU A 95 17.39 2.72 8.84
CA GLU A 95 17.65 4.05 8.28
C GLU A 95 18.10 3.97 6.81
N GLU A 96 18.91 2.96 6.44
CA GLU A 96 19.32 2.72 5.06
C GLU A 96 18.11 2.34 4.16
N ALA A 97 17.19 1.52 4.66
CA ALA A 97 15.98 1.14 3.92
C ALA A 97 15.04 2.32 3.71
N ALA A 98 14.86 3.17 4.73
CA ALA A 98 14.12 4.42 4.61
C ALA A 98 14.78 5.37 3.59
N ALA A 99 16.08 5.59 3.71
CA ALA A 99 16.84 6.47 2.82
C ALA A 99 16.80 6.03 1.35
N LEU A 100 16.66 4.73 1.07
CA LEU A 100 16.46 4.25 -0.29
C LEU A 100 15.15 4.80 -0.88
N TRP A 101 14.02 4.66 -0.19
CA TRP A 101 12.74 5.20 -0.64
C TRP A 101 12.74 6.73 -0.73
N GLU A 102 13.30 7.42 0.26
CA GLU A 102 13.45 8.88 0.29
C GLU A 102 14.29 9.39 -0.91
N SER A 103 15.24 8.58 -1.40
CA SER A 103 16.05 8.95 -2.57
C SER A 103 15.34 8.81 -3.92
N LEU A 104 14.20 8.11 -3.95
CA LEU A 104 13.46 7.75 -5.17
C LEU A 104 12.19 8.58 -5.35
N ILE A 105 11.62 9.08 -4.24
CA ILE A 105 10.31 9.74 -4.19
C ILE A 105 10.50 11.23 -3.88
N SER A 106 9.85 12.10 -4.65
CA SER A 106 10.04 13.55 -4.56
C SER A 106 8.88 14.31 -3.90
N ASP A 107 7.80 13.62 -3.53
CA ASP A 107 6.67 14.16 -2.77
C ASP A 107 7.12 14.75 -1.44
N ASP A 108 6.77 16.00 -1.16
CA ASP A 108 7.07 16.68 0.11
C ASP A 108 6.09 16.22 1.21
N VAL A 109 6.25 14.97 1.64
CA VAL A 109 5.37 14.28 2.59
C VAL A 109 6.22 13.65 3.70
N THR A 110 5.77 13.81 4.95
CA THR A 110 6.32 13.03 6.07
C THR A 110 5.46 11.79 6.30
N VAL A 111 6.09 10.62 6.42
CA VAL A 111 5.45 9.37 6.80
C VAL A 111 6.04 8.84 8.11
N VAL A 112 5.22 8.63 9.14
CA VAL A 112 5.69 8.14 10.44
C VAL A 112 5.45 6.64 10.58
N LEU A 113 6.53 5.85 10.68
CA LEU A 113 6.48 4.39 10.77
C LEU A 113 6.80 3.87 12.18
N GLY A 114 5.90 3.07 12.74
CA GLY A 114 6.10 2.38 14.02
C GLY A 114 6.71 1.01 13.82
N ILE A 115 7.92 0.76 14.28
CA ILE A 115 8.61 -0.53 14.08
C ILE A 115 8.76 -1.24 15.42
N SER A 116 8.38 -2.51 15.47
CA SER A 116 8.62 -3.35 16.65
C SER A 116 9.10 -4.75 16.30
N MET A 117 9.78 -5.40 17.23
CA MET A 117 10.17 -6.80 17.12
C MET A 117 9.41 -7.64 18.14
N ARG A 118 8.81 -8.76 17.71
CA ARG A 118 7.98 -9.62 18.57
C ARG A 118 8.33 -11.09 18.36
N PRO A 119 8.44 -11.91 19.43
CA PRO A 119 8.58 -13.35 19.29
C PRO A 119 7.27 -14.01 18.87
N ASP A 120 7.33 -15.30 18.53
CA ASP A 120 6.20 -16.17 18.20
C ASP A 120 5.34 -15.67 17.01
N GLN A 121 5.96 -14.98 16.04
CA GLN A 121 5.26 -14.54 14.84
C GLN A 121 5.23 -15.66 13.77
N PRO A 122 4.11 -15.86 13.05
CA PRO A 122 4.01 -16.86 11.99
C PRO A 122 4.61 -16.40 10.65
N PHE A 123 5.13 -15.16 10.59
CA PHE A 123 5.70 -14.52 9.41
C PHE A 123 7.11 -13.99 9.69
N ILE A 124 7.84 -13.57 8.65
CA ILE A 124 9.18 -12.93 8.77
C ILE A 124 9.02 -11.50 9.27
N ALA A 125 8.19 -10.74 8.56
CA ALA A 125 7.75 -9.42 8.92
C ALA A 125 6.32 -9.20 8.43
N GLY A 126 5.69 -8.12 8.88
CA GLY A 126 4.41 -7.69 8.36
C GLY A 126 4.14 -6.22 8.62
N ALA A 127 3.70 -5.53 7.57
CA ALA A 127 3.26 -4.15 7.59
C ALA A 127 1.75 -4.02 7.80
N THR A 128 1.35 -2.93 8.43
CA THR A 128 -0.04 -2.49 8.60
C THR A 128 -0.09 -0.99 8.39
N SER A 129 -1.10 -0.48 7.69
CA SER A 129 -1.25 0.96 7.45
C SER A 129 -2.58 1.47 7.97
N PHE A 130 -2.62 2.71 8.42
CA PHE A 130 -3.89 3.42 8.52
C PHE A 130 -4.41 3.67 7.11
N VAL A 131 -5.65 3.22 6.88
CA VAL A 131 -6.31 3.32 5.58
C VAL A 131 -7.67 3.99 5.73
N ASN A 132 -8.14 4.59 4.65
CA ASN A 132 -9.51 5.07 4.54
C ASN A 132 -10.03 4.77 3.13
N THR A 133 -11.36 4.76 2.99
CA THR A 133 -12.03 4.51 1.71
C THR A 133 -12.56 5.83 1.16
N PHE A 134 -12.05 6.21 -0.02
CA PHE A 134 -12.35 7.47 -0.70
C PHE A 134 -13.22 7.24 -1.93
N GLU A 135 -13.96 8.27 -2.36
CA GLU A 135 -14.75 8.15 -3.58
C GLU A 135 -13.87 7.93 -4.81
N TYR A 136 -14.11 6.84 -5.55
CA TYR A 136 -13.33 6.45 -6.73
C TYR A 136 -13.12 7.62 -7.70
N THR A 137 -14.19 8.33 -8.05
CA THR A 137 -14.11 9.45 -9.00
C THR A 137 -13.18 10.55 -8.51
N SER A 138 -13.21 10.84 -7.21
CA SER A 138 -12.36 11.87 -6.60
C SER A 138 -10.92 11.40 -6.52
N THR A 139 -10.68 10.15 -6.12
CA THR A 139 -9.34 9.54 -6.06
C THR A 139 -8.67 9.54 -7.43
N ILE A 140 -9.35 9.06 -8.47
CA ILE A 140 -8.80 9.04 -9.83
C ILE A 140 -8.60 10.45 -10.38
N ALA A 141 -9.48 11.41 -10.03
CA ALA A 141 -9.27 12.80 -10.40
C ALA A 141 -8.02 13.39 -9.74
N SER A 142 -7.74 13.08 -8.47
CA SER A 142 -6.50 13.47 -7.80
C SER A 142 -5.29 12.82 -8.46
N MET A 143 -5.31 11.50 -8.69
CA MET A 143 -4.21 10.79 -9.38
C MET A 143 -3.93 11.39 -10.76
N ARG A 144 -4.95 11.74 -11.54
CA ARG A 144 -4.77 12.40 -12.86
C ARG A 144 -4.21 13.80 -12.78
N ALA A 145 -4.50 14.54 -11.70
CA ALA A 145 -4.03 15.89 -11.49
C ALA A 145 -2.57 15.93 -11.02
N ASP A 146 -2.18 14.87 -10.30
CA ASP A 146 -0.86 14.62 -9.77
C ASP A 146 0.10 14.05 -10.83
N ALA A 147 -0.42 13.17 -11.70
CA ALA A 147 0.30 12.45 -12.74
C ALA A 147 1.42 13.23 -13.45
N SER A 148 2.58 12.57 -13.55
CA SER A 148 3.63 12.95 -14.50
C SER A 148 3.16 12.79 -15.96
N PRO A 149 3.83 13.45 -16.94
CA PRO A 149 3.56 13.25 -18.36
C PRO A 149 3.59 11.79 -18.82
N GLU A 150 4.45 10.98 -18.20
CA GLU A 150 4.66 9.56 -18.49
C GLU A 150 3.42 8.71 -18.11
N GLU A 151 2.74 9.03 -17.01
CA GLU A 151 1.59 8.28 -16.50
C GLU A 151 0.25 8.79 -17.02
N GLN A 152 0.24 10.03 -17.50
CA GLN A 152 -0.99 10.73 -17.86
C GLN A 152 -1.86 9.94 -18.85
N ALA A 153 -1.24 9.19 -19.78
CA ALA A 153 -1.95 8.36 -20.75
C ALA A 153 -2.73 7.21 -20.09
N ILE A 154 -2.10 6.45 -19.19
CA ILE A 154 -2.74 5.33 -18.48
C ILE A 154 -3.80 5.83 -17.50
N LEU A 155 -3.52 6.89 -16.74
CA LEU A 155 -4.48 7.46 -15.80
C LEU A 155 -5.71 8.07 -16.48
N ASN A 156 -5.55 8.67 -17.67
CA ASN A 156 -6.68 9.17 -18.46
C ASN A 156 -7.52 8.06 -19.10
N ALA A 157 -6.95 6.87 -19.27
CA ALA A 157 -7.67 5.71 -19.78
C ALA A 157 -8.48 4.97 -18.70
N MET A 158 -8.24 5.28 -17.42
CA MET A 158 -9.01 4.68 -16.33
C MET A 158 -10.49 5.05 -16.44
N PRO A 159 -11.41 4.11 -16.16
CA PRO A 159 -12.82 4.36 -16.34
C PRO A 159 -13.38 5.38 -15.37
N ASP A 160 -14.47 6.03 -15.76
CA ASP A 160 -15.35 6.68 -14.80
C ASP A 160 -16.07 5.61 -13.96
N VAL A 161 -16.52 5.97 -12.76
CA VAL A 161 -17.15 5.03 -11.81
C VAL A 161 -18.33 4.22 -12.38
N LEU A 162 -19.02 4.74 -13.40
CA LEU A 162 -20.15 4.05 -14.05
C LEU A 162 -19.73 2.96 -15.04
N ALA A 163 -18.50 3.03 -15.56
CA ALA A 163 -17.91 2.05 -16.47
C ALA A 163 -16.96 1.08 -15.76
N LEU A 164 -16.59 1.39 -14.52
CA LEU A 164 -15.73 0.58 -13.70
C LEU A 164 -16.43 -0.71 -13.26
N ASP A 165 -15.82 -1.85 -13.57
CA ASP A 165 -16.25 -3.17 -13.12
C ASP A 165 -15.08 -3.91 -12.45
N TYR A 166 -15.40 -4.70 -11.43
CA TYR A 166 -14.44 -5.52 -10.70
C TYR A 166 -14.90 -6.98 -10.74
N GLY A 167 -14.01 -7.86 -11.22
CA GLY A 167 -14.17 -9.30 -11.11
C GLY A 167 -14.08 -9.71 -9.64
N ARG A 168 -15.21 -10.14 -9.05
CA ARG A 168 -15.25 -10.75 -7.72
C ARG A 168 -16.08 -12.01 -7.71
N ARG A 169 -15.57 -13.02 -7.00
CA ARG A 169 -16.33 -14.23 -6.68
C ARG A 169 -17.02 -14.09 -5.32
N ASN A 170 -18.32 -14.33 -5.29
CA ASN A 170 -19.02 -14.58 -4.04
C ASN A 170 -18.85 -16.04 -3.65
N TYR A 171 -18.14 -16.29 -2.54
CA TYR A 171 -17.83 -17.64 -2.06
C TYR A 171 -19.04 -18.45 -1.58
N ASP A 172 -20.07 -17.79 -1.04
CA ASP A 172 -21.28 -18.45 -0.55
C ASP A 172 -22.14 -19.02 -1.69
N THR A 173 -22.11 -18.35 -2.84
CA THR A 173 -22.96 -18.69 -3.99
C THR A 173 -22.16 -19.26 -5.17
N ASN A 174 -20.84 -19.18 -5.12
CA ASN A 174 -19.92 -19.47 -6.23
C ASN A 174 -20.35 -18.78 -7.54
N THR A 175 -20.85 -17.54 -7.43
CA THR A 175 -21.23 -16.72 -8.58
C THR A 175 -20.36 -15.48 -8.67
N MET A 176 -20.00 -15.12 -9.90
CA MET A 176 -19.41 -13.84 -10.23
C MET A 176 -20.46 -12.76 -9.99
N TYR A 177 -20.10 -11.73 -9.23
CA TYR A 177 -20.90 -10.51 -9.21
C TYR A 177 -20.02 -9.35 -9.65
N ASN A 178 -20.46 -8.70 -10.72
CA ASN A 178 -20.06 -7.33 -10.99
C ASN A 178 -20.66 -6.45 -9.90
N GLN A 179 -19.82 -5.96 -9.00
CA GLN A 179 -20.28 -4.90 -8.12
C GLN A 179 -20.16 -3.58 -8.90
N ASN A 180 -21.26 -3.18 -9.55
CA ASN A 180 -21.51 -1.79 -9.96
C ASN A 180 -21.63 -0.84 -8.73
N MET A 181 -20.94 -1.12 -7.64
CA MET A 181 -21.07 -0.49 -6.32
C MET A 181 -19.71 -0.18 -5.67
N VAL A 182 -18.60 -0.27 -6.39
CA VAL A 182 -17.36 0.35 -5.93
C VAL A 182 -17.46 1.86 -6.16
N ILE A 183 -18.11 2.53 -5.21
CA ILE A 183 -17.98 3.98 -5.05
C ILE A 183 -16.64 4.30 -4.37
N GLY A 184 -15.96 3.30 -3.77
CA GLY A 184 -14.82 3.50 -2.88
C GLY A 184 -13.50 2.88 -3.33
N ILE A 185 -12.39 3.61 -3.29
CA ILE A 185 -11.01 3.10 -3.32
C ILE A 185 -10.42 3.21 -1.91
N THR A 186 -9.80 2.14 -1.42
CA THR A 186 -8.97 2.18 -0.22
C THR A 186 -7.61 2.78 -0.54
N ALA A 187 -7.15 3.73 0.25
CA ALA A 187 -5.78 4.21 0.18
C ALA A 187 -5.16 4.27 1.57
N THR A 188 -3.86 4.06 1.65
CA THR A 188 -3.09 4.39 2.85
C THR A 188 -3.07 5.89 3.04
N PHE A 189 -2.85 6.34 4.27
CA PHE A 189 -2.67 7.77 4.52
C PHE A 189 -1.46 8.31 3.76
N ALA A 190 -0.39 7.53 3.66
CA ALA A 190 0.80 7.89 2.87
C ALA A 190 0.46 8.17 1.40
N ASN A 191 -0.26 7.28 0.69
CA ASN A 191 -0.68 7.55 -0.70
C ASN A 191 -1.57 8.78 -0.81
N TRP A 192 -2.44 8.98 0.18
CA TRP A 192 -3.38 10.09 0.12
C TRP A 192 -2.68 11.44 0.31
N TYR A 193 -1.66 11.49 1.17
CA TYR A 193 -0.80 12.66 1.34
C TYR A 193 0.04 12.94 0.10
N ALA A 194 0.55 11.89 -0.56
CA ALA A 194 1.30 12.01 -1.82
C ALA A 194 0.47 12.72 -2.91
N LEU A 195 -0.83 12.39 -3.02
CA LEU A 195 -1.79 13.09 -3.91
C LEU A 195 -2.12 14.55 -3.50
N GLY A 196 -1.35 15.16 -2.59
CA GLY A 196 -1.46 16.56 -2.18
C GLY A 196 -2.67 16.88 -1.30
N ALA A 197 -3.25 15.88 -0.65
CA ALA A 197 -4.42 16.10 0.20
C ALA A 197 -4.04 16.60 1.60
N ASP A 198 -4.89 17.49 2.12
CA ASP A 198 -4.75 17.98 3.50
C ASP A 198 -4.87 16.83 4.51
N ASP A 199 -4.13 16.94 5.61
CA ASP A 199 -4.18 15.98 6.71
C ASP A 199 -5.64 15.80 7.18
N PHE A 200 -6.14 14.56 7.15
CA PHE A 200 -7.53 14.24 7.51
C PHE A 200 -7.88 14.61 8.95
N ASN A 201 -6.87 14.83 9.76
CA ASN A 201 -7.05 15.39 11.07
C ASN A 201 -6.21 16.67 11.15
N ASP A 202 -6.77 17.74 11.72
CA ASP A 202 -5.99 18.75 12.47
C ASP A 202 -5.25 18.12 13.68
N ASN A 203 -4.92 16.83 13.62
CA ASN A 203 -4.15 16.10 14.60
C ASN A 203 -2.75 16.06 14.00
N PRO A 204 -1.85 16.94 14.44
CA PRO A 204 -0.52 17.02 13.86
C PRO A 204 0.08 15.62 13.80
N ILE A 205 0.80 15.34 12.72
CA ILE A 205 1.75 14.23 12.48
C ILE A 205 2.51 13.80 13.77
N SER A 206 2.60 14.66 14.78
CA SER A 206 3.03 14.34 16.13
C SER A 206 1.98 13.59 16.98
N VAL A 207 2.00 12.24 16.95
CA VAL A 207 2.14 11.34 18.15
C VAL A 207 1.85 9.87 17.85
N ASN A 208 1.17 9.54 16.74
CA ASN A 208 0.83 8.16 16.37
C ASN A 208 1.46 7.82 15.02
N ALA A 209 2.09 6.66 14.91
CA ALA A 209 2.58 6.18 13.62
C ALA A 209 1.41 5.99 12.63
N GLU A 210 1.61 6.31 11.35
CA GLU A 210 0.65 6.18 10.24
C GLU A 210 0.67 4.78 9.61
N ALA A 211 1.72 4.03 9.91
CA ALA A 211 1.81 2.61 9.64
C ALA A 211 2.68 1.92 10.70
N GLY A 212 2.55 0.60 10.80
CA GLY A 212 3.26 -0.23 11.75
C GLY A 212 3.90 -1.43 11.06
N ILE A 213 5.15 -1.73 11.40
CA ILE A 213 5.89 -2.89 10.92
C ILE A 213 6.27 -3.76 12.13
N VAL A 214 5.97 -5.05 12.04
CA VAL A 214 6.33 -6.04 13.06
C VAL A 214 7.32 -7.03 12.47
N LEU A 215 8.51 -7.09 13.05
CA LEU A 215 9.56 -8.05 12.72
C LEU A 215 9.51 -9.26 13.66
N ASN A 216 9.79 -10.44 13.15
CA ASN A 216 9.87 -11.65 13.95
C ASN A 216 11.18 -11.71 14.75
N ALA A 217 11.07 -11.72 16.08
CA ALA A 217 12.22 -11.77 16.99
C ALA A 217 12.86 -13.15 17.10
N ASP A 218 12.22 -14.21 16.57
CA ASP A 218 12.75 -15.57 16.62
C ASP A 218 13.72 -15.87 15.47
N LEU A 219 13.85 -14.96 14.50
CA LEU A 219 14.72 -15.10 13.35
C LEU A 219 16.12 -14.54 13.63
N THR A 220 17.12 -15.19 13.03
CA THR A 220 18.45 -14.61 12.89
C THR A 220 18.44 -13.69 11.68
N TRP A 221 18.59 -12.39 11.89
CA TRP A 221 18.57 -11.39 10.83
C TRP A 221 19.97 -11.16 10.25
N ASP A 222 20.08 -11.15 8.92
CA ASP A 222 21.24 -10.63 8.22
C ASP A 222 21.21 -9.10 8.24
N LEU A 223 22.28 -8.50 8.75
CA LEU A 223 22.44 -7.05 8.86
C LEU A 223 23.60 -6.52 7.99
N ASP A 224 24.39 -7.41 7.37
CA ASP A 224 25.59 -7.04 6.60
C ASP A 224 25.51 -7.55 5.16
N ARG A 225 25.14 -6.66 4.24
CA ARG A 225 25.03 -6.98 2.81
C ARG A 225 26.37 -7.25 2.13
N SER A 226 27.51 -7.03 2.82
CA SER A 226 28.85 -7.11 2.21
C SER A 226 29.47 -8.50 2.23
N ASP A 227 28.93 -9.43 3.02
CA ASP A 227 29.48 -10.78 3.17
C ASP A 227 28.56 -11.90 2.64
N GLY A 228 27.49 -11.51 1.95
CA GLY A 228 26.50 -12.39 1.35
C GLY A 228 25.49 -12.90 2.37
N PHE A 229 24.39 -13.48 1.89
CA PHE A 229 23.26 -13.82 2.77
C PHE A 229 23.63 -14.75 3.95
N GLN A 230 23.39 -14.28 5.17
CA GLN A 230 23.61 -14.99 6.41
C GLN A 230 22.40 -14.91 7.36
N GLY A 231 21.87 -16.07 7.76
CA GLY A 231 20.79 -16.15 8.74
C GLY A 231 19.51 -16.69 8.14
N ASP A 232 18.38 -16.26 8.71
CA ASP A 232 17.04 -16.69 8.34
C ASP A 232 16.34 -15.67 7.43
N ALA A 233 16.67 -14.38 7.55
CA ALA A 233 16.06 -13.29 6.76
C ALA A 233 17.01 -12.10 6.56
N ASP A 234 16.97 -11.45 5.40
CA ASP A 234 17.73 -10.23 5.09
C ASP A 234 16.97 -9.02 5.62
N ALA A 235 17.52 -8.30 6.60
CA ALA A 235 16.81 -7.19 7.24
C ALA A 235 16.64 -5.99 6.30
N TYR A 236 17.59 -5.74 5.40
CA TYR A 236 17.51 -4.62 4.48
C TYR A 236 16.42 -4.84 3.44
N PHE A 237 16.46 -5.97 2.73
CA PHE A 237 15.42 -6.34 1.75
C PHE A 237 14.05 -6.36 2.41
N THR A 238 13.93 -7.03 3.56
CA THR A 238 12.67 -7.11 4.29
C THR A 238 12.17 -5.73 4.67
N MET A 239 13.03 -4.85 5.18
CA MET A 239 12.59 -3.52 5.57
C MET A 239 12.17 -2.67 4.36
N VAL A 240 12.91 -2.71 3.24
CA VAL A 240 12.52 -2.00 2.01
C VAL A 240 11.17 -2.52 1.51
N HIS A 241 10.94 -3.83 1.56
CA HIS A 241 9.69 -4.49 1.21
C HIS A 241 8.51 -4.02 2.07
N GLU A 242 8.66 -4.09 3.40
CA GLU A 242 7.61 -3.70 4.33
C GLU A 242 7.30 -2.19 4.23
N ILE A 243 8.30 -1.33 4.02
CA ILE A 243 8.05 0.10 3.73
C ILE A 243 7.21 0.24 2.46
N GLY A 244 7.48 -0.54 1.40
CA GLY A 244 6.67 -0.54 0.18
C GLY A 244 5.18 -0.80 0.45
N HIS A 245 4.85 -1.76 1.33
CA HIS A 245 3.47 -1.94 1.78
C HIS A 245 2.92 -0.72 2.52
N THR A 246 3.72 -0.09 3.40
CA THR A 246 3.28 1.12 4.10
C THR A 246 3.00 2.30 3.18
N LEU A 247 3.76 2.41 2.09
CA LEU A 247 3.62 3.42 1.04
C LEU A 247 2.50 3.09 0.04
N GLY A 248 1.75 1.99 0.22
CA GLY A 248 0.53 1.77 -0.54
C GLY A 248 0.48 0.56 -1.43
N PHE A 249 1.56 -0.20 -1.54
CA PHE A 249 1.56 -1.44 -2.29
C PHE A 249 0.73 -2.49 -1.54
N SER A 250 -0.59 -2.40 -1.70
CA SER A 250 -1.60 -3.12 -0.95
C SER A 250 -2.71 -3.51 -1.92
N SER A 251 -3.52 -4.52 -1.60
CA SER A 251 -4.62 -4.89 -2.48
C SER A 251 -5.80 -5.43 -1.68
N GLY A 252 -7.01 -4.98 -2.02
CA GLY A 252 -8.26 -5.50 -1.47
C GLY A 252 -8.63 -6.89 -1.99
N ALA A 253 -7.93 -7.39 -3.02
CA ALA A 253 -8.18 -8.72 -3.56
C ALA A 253 -7.87 -9.84 -2.54
N GLU A 254 -6.88 -9.64 -1.66
CA GLU A 254 -6.42 -10.68 -0.73
C GLU A 254 -7.40 -10.96 0.43
N ASN A 255 -8.37 -10.08 0.68
CA ASN A 255 -9.34 -10.23 1.77
C ASN A 255 -10.78 -9.94 1.30
N ASN A 256 -11.00 -9.87 -0.01
CA ASN A 256 -12.27 -9.43 -0.61
C ASN A 256 -12.75 -8.08 -0.03
N GLY A 257 -11.83 -7.19 0.38
CA GLY A 257 -12.05 -5.82 0.84
C GLY A 257 -12.24 -4.85 -0.32
N PHE A 258 -12.43 -3.55 -0.08
CA PHE A 258 -12.52 -2.55 -1.15
C PHE A 258 -11.23 -2.50 -1.98
N PRO A 259 -11.31 -2.26 -3.31
CA PRO A 259 -10.11 -2.13 -4.14
C PRO A 259 -9.22 -1.04 -3.58
N SER A 260 -7.92 -1.30 -3.57
CA SER A 260 -6.88 -0.31 -3.31
C SER A 260 -6.62 0.56 -4.56
N MET A 261 -5.76 1.57 -4.43
CA MET A 261 -5.25 2.29 -5.61
C MET A 261 -4.50 1.36 -6.57
N LEU A 262 -3.75 0.37 -6.06
CA LEU A 262 -3.05 -0.61 -6.89
C LEU A 262 -4.02 -1.49 -7.70
N ASP A 263 -5.16 -1.86 -7.11
CA ASP A 263 -6.16 -2.71 -7.77
C ASP A 263 -6.82 -2.06 -8.99
N VAL A 264 -6.71 -0.73 -9.14
CA VAL A 264 -7.16 -0.01 -10.34
C VAL A 264 -6.33 -0.40 -11.57
N PHE A 265 -5.12 -0.92 -11.38
CA PHE A 265 -4.24 -1.35 -12.47
C PHE A 265 -4.15 -2.87 -12.60
N ARG A 266 -5.03 -3.60 -11.91
CA ARG A 266 -5.04 -5.04 -11.86
C ARG A 266 -5.93 -5.62 -12.96
N PHE A 267 -5.34 -5.94 -14.09
CA PHE A 267 -6.02 -6.51 -15.26
C PHE A 267 -5.96 -8.04 -15.26
N ALA A 268 -6.79 -8.69 -16.08
CA ALA A 268 -6.70 -10.12 -16.29
C ALA A 268 -5.39 -10.50 -17.00
N ALA A 269 -4.85 -11.69 -16.77
CA ALA A 269 -3.59 -12.12 -17.40
C ALA A 269 -3.70 -12.33 -18.94
N LEU A 270 -2.56 -12.32 -19.66
CA LEU A 270 -2.45 -12.51 -21.12
C LEU A 270 -3.29 -13.61 -21.76
N ASP A 271 -3.46 -14.73 -21.06
CA ASP A 271 -4.19 -15.90 -21.55
C ASP A 271 -5.71 -15.80 -21.32
N ASN A 272 -6.17 -14.71 -20.70
CA ASN A 272 -7.56 -14.38 -20.48
C ASN A 272 -8.07 -13.41 -21.58
N PRO A 273 -9.20 -13.71 -22.26
CA PRO A 273 -9.84 -12.80 -23.20
C PRO A 273 -10.27 -11.43 -22.62
N GLU A 274 -10.24 -11.26 -21.29
CA GLU A 274 -10.52 -10.01 -20.60
C GLU A 274 -9.25 -9.15 -20.38
N ASN A 275 -8.06 -9.61 -20.78
CA ASN A 275 -6.86 -8.78 -20.83
C ASN A 275 -7.07 -7.65 -21.86
N PRO A 276 -6.80 -6.38 -21.53
CA PRO A 276 -6.88 -5.32 -22.51
C PRO A 276 -5.81 -5.47 -23.60
N ASP A 277 -6.18 -5.25 -24.87
CA ASP A 277 -5.22 -5.26 -25.99
C ASP A 277 -4.63 -3.86 -26.26
N SER A 278 -5.24 -2.83 -25.66
CA SER A 278 -4.88 -1.44 -25.88
C SER A 278 -5.30 -0.57 -24.70
N LEU A 279 -4.69 0.62 -24.64
CA LEU A 279 -5.07 1.65 -23.70
C LEU A 279 -6.57 2.00 -23.74
N ALA A 280 -7.22 1.91 -24.91
CA ALA A 280 -8.64 2.18 -25.02
C ALA A 280 -9.50 1.15 -24.28
N ASP A 281 -9.04 -0.10 -24.21
CA ASP A 281 -9.75 -1.20 -23.56
C ASP A 281 -9.75 -1.05 -22.04
N ALA A 282 -8.71 -0.39 -21.48
CA ALA A 282 -8.57 -0.11 -20.05
C ALA A 282 -9.80 0.58 -19.42
N ASN A 283 -10.59 1.34 -20.20
CA ASN A 283 -11.82 2.00 -19.75
C ASN A 283 -13.04 1.04 -19.66
N THR A 284 -12.92 -0.20 -20.12
CA THR A 284 -14.08 -1.10 -20.25
C THR A 284 -13.82 -2.50 -19.74
N VAL A 285 -12.56 -2.95 -19.71
CA VAL A 285 -12.20 -4.24 -19.12
C VAL A 285 -12.34 -4.20 -17.61
N LEU A 286 -12.73 -5.33 -17.03
CA LEU A 286 -12.85 -5.44 -15.58
C LEU A 286 -11.46 -5.39 -14.92
N ARG A 287 -11.45 -5.01 -13.64
CA ARG A 287 -10.29 -5.19 -12.77
C ARG A 287 -10.38 -6.53 -12.05
N GLN A 288 -9.35 -7.36 -12.19
CA GLN A 288 -9.35 -8.75 -11.73
C GLN A 288 -8.97 -8.85 -10.26
N MET A 289 -9.96 -8.93 -9.38
CA MET A 289 -9.74 -9.06 -7.93
C MET A 289 -10.21 -10.39 -7.36
N GLU A 290 -10.49 -11.36 -8.23
CA GLU A 290 -10.86 -12.69 -7.77
C GLU A 290 -9.63 -13.43 -7.24
N ILE A 291 -9.74 -13.90 -6.00
CA ILE A 291 -8.68 -14.71 -5.38
C ILE A 291 -8.48 -15.98 -6.19
N GLY A 292 -7.21 -16.26 -6.49
CA GLY A 292 -6.78 -17.40 -7.28
C GLY A 292 -7.01 -17.29 -8.78
N VAL A 293 -7.40 -16.11 -9.28
CA VAL A 293 -7.41 -15.83 -10.71
C VAL A 293 -6.22 -14.96 -11.04
N GLU A 294 -5.48 -15.36 -12.08
CA GLU A 294 -4.30 -14.64 -12.54
C GLU A 294 -4.65 -13.21 -12.96
N ALA A 295 -3.86 -12.28 -12.45
CA ALA A 295 -3.99 -10.86 -12.71
C ALA A 295 -2.60 -10.25 -12.92
N GLN A 296 -2.54 -9.10 -13.59
CA GLN A 296 -1.28 -8.44 -13.93
C GLN A 296 -1.42 -6.92 -14.02
N LEU A 297 -0.28 -6.25 -13.90
CA LEU A 297 -0.09 -4.88 -14.33
C LEU A 297 0.23 -4.88 -15.83
N ASP A 298 -0.54 -4.11 -16.60
CA ASP A 298 -0.32 -3.88 -18.02
C ASP A 298 0.25 -2.47 -18.25
N THR A 299 1.37 -2.41 -18.96
CA THR A 299 2.10 -1.17 -19.26
C THR A 299 1.61 -0.51 -20.55
N PHE A 300 0.79 -1.20 -21.35
CA PHE A 300 0.29 -0.79 -22.66
C PHE A 300 1.39 -0.38 -23.65
N GLY A 301 2.63 -0.85 -23.43
CA GLY A 301 3.81 -0.43 -24.18
C GLY A 301 4.14 1.06 -24.03
N LEU A 302 3.67 1.72 -22.97
CA LEU A 302 3.88 3.15 -22.72
C LEU A 302 5.21 3.45 -22.04
N PHE A 303 5.83 2.44 -21.40
CA PHE A 303 7.02 2.59 -20.57
C PHE A 303 8.20 1.84 -21.19
N PRO A 304 9.12 2.54 -21.91
CA PRO A 304 10.28 1.92 -22.52
C PRO A 304 11.16 1.22 -21.48
N GLY A 305 11.53 -0.05 -21.74
CA GLY A 305 12.25 -0.92 -20.81
C GLY A 305 11.34 -1.72 -19.87
N LEU A 306 10.02 -1.54 -19.95
CA LEU A 306 8.99 -2.29 -19.23
C LEU A 306 7.92 -2.82 -20.19
N GLU A 307 8.35 -3.52 -21.25
CA GLU A 307 7.44 -4.07 -22.27
C GLU A 307 6.75 -5.36 -21.82
N ALA A 308 7.21 -5.97 -20.72
CA ALA A 308 6.55 -7.13 -20.14
C ALA A 308 5.34 -6.70 -19.29
N GLU A 309 4.37 -7.59 -19.17
CA GLU A 309 3.30 -7.46 -18.19
C GLU A 309 3.68 -8.22 -16.92
N TYR A 310 3.38 -7.64 -15.77
CA TYR A 310 3.89 -8.10 -14.48
C TYR A 310 2.76 -8.68 -13.66
N ARG A 311 2.85 -9.98 -13.39
CA ARG A 311 1.79 -10.71 -12.69
C ARG A 311 1.76 -10.33 -11.21
N PHE A 312 0.56 -10.21 -10.66
CA PHE A 312 0.33 -10.12 -9.23
C PHE A 312 0.19 -11.52 -8.62
N SER A 313 0.56 -11.65 -7.36
CA SER A 313 0.16 -12.80 -6.54
C SER A 313 -1.37 -12.82 -6.36
N THR A 314 -1.96 -13.98 -6.09
CA THR A 314 -3.41 -14.21 -6.19
C THR A 314 -4.04 -14.80 -4.93
N GLY A 315 -3.24 -15.10 -3.92
CA GLY A 315 -3.67 -15.65 -2.63
C GLY A 315 -4.15 -14.60 -1.62
N ILE A 316 -4.40 -15.07 -0.40
CA ILE A 316 -5.06 -14.31 0.66
C ILE A 316 -4.20 -14.14 1.91
N SER A 317 -4.48 -13.09 2.68
CA SER A 317 -3.73 -12.74 3.89
C SER A 317 -4.15 -13.47 5.17
N THR A 318 -5.08 -14.43 5.09
CA THR A 318 -5.67 -15.10 6.28
C THR A 318 -5.04 -16.46 6.63
N GLY A 319 -3.94 -16.84 5.98
CA GLY A 319 -3.27 -18.12 6.23
C GLY A 319 -4.03 -19.35 5.70
N ILE A 320 -5.16 -19.17 5.02
CA ILE A 320 -5.85 -20.25 4.32
C ILE A 320 -5.25 -20.36 2.90
N THR A 321 -4.82 -21.56 2.53
CA THR A 321 -4.38 -21.91 1.17
C THR A 321 -5.48 -21.56 0.15
N ALA A 322 -5.27 -20.50 -0.61
CA ALA A 322 -6.14 -20.05 -1.70
C ALA A 322 -5.28 -19.33 -2.74
N GLY A 323 -5.67 -19.44 -4.00
CA GLY A 323 -4.88 -18.92 -5.11
C GLY A 323 -3.51 -19.58 -5.22
N ASP A 324 -2.46 -18.77 -5.19
CA ASP A 324 -1.06 -19.19 -5.32
C ASP A 324 -0.28 -19.19 -4.00
N ASP A 325 -0.99 -19.11 -2.87
CA ASP A 325 -0.43 -19.07 -1.52
C ASP A 325 0.43 -17.83 -1.22
N ARG A 326 0.40 -16.81 -2.08
CA ARG A 326 1.07 -15.51 -1.87
C ARG A 326 0.04 -14.39 -1.83
N GLN A 327 0.23 -13.42 -0.93
CA GLN A 327 -0.73 -12.33 -0.73
C GLN A 327 -0.91 -11.49 -2.00
N ALA A 328 -2.15 -11.13 -2.33
CA ALA A 328 -2.44 -10.42 -3.57
C ALA A 328 -1.86 -8.98 -3.63
N SER A 329 -1.39 -8.47 -2.51
CA SER A 329 -0.58 -7.26 -2.33
C SER A 329 0.90 -7.43 -2.74
N HIS A 330 1.23 -8.40 -3.59
CA HIS A 330 2.60 -8.67 -4.01
C HIS A 330 2.69 -8.87 -5.53
N TRP A 331 3.89 -8.72 -6.08
CA TRP A 331 4.21 -9.36 -7.35
C TRP A 331 4.08 -10.87 -7.24
N LYS A 332 3.86 -11.54 -8.37
CA LYS A 332 3.89 -12.98 -8.44
C LYS A 332 5.30 -13.45 -8.14
N ASP A 333 5.42 -14.32 -7.15
CA ASP A 333 6.69 -14.92 -6.73
C ASP A 333 7.47 -15.48 -7.93
N ASN A 334 8.71 -15.01 -8.08
CA ASN A 334 9.63 -15.43 -9.13
C ASN A 334 9.82 -16.96 -9.21
N VAL A 335 9.76 -17.67 -8.08
CA VAL A 335 9.84 -19.15 -8.03
C VAL A 335 8.65 -19.79 -8.74
N LEU A 336 7.45 -19.22 -8.58
CA LEU A 336 6.24 -19.70 -9.26
C LEU A 336 6.28 -19.40 -10.77
N LEU A 337 7.02 -18.37 -11.17
CA LEU A 337 7.26 -18.02 -12.57
C LEU A 337 8.44 -18.79 -13.19
N GLY A 338 9.25 -19.49 -12.39
CA GLY A 338 10.47 -20.15 -12.84
C GLY A 338 11.55 -19.17 -13.30
N LEU A 339 11.55 -17.94 -12.76
CA LEU A 339 12.55 -16.92 -13.02
C LEU A 339 13.74 -17.05 -12.07
N GLN A 340 14.89 -16.52 -12.46
CA GLN A 340 16.06 -16.35 -11.60
C GLN A 340 16.12 -14.88 -11.19
N GLY A 341 16.27 -14.59 -9.90
CA GLY A 341 16.15 -13.23 -9.37
C GLY A 341 14.70 -12.78 -9.15
N ASN A 342 14.51 -11.85 -8.21
CA ASN A 342 13.22 -11.26 -7.91
C ASN A 342 12.71 -10.40 -9.08
N LEU A 343 11.39 -10.31 -9.25
CA LEU A 343 10.79 -9.32 -10.16
C LEU A 343 11.00 -7.88 -9.67
N GLY A 344 11.12 -7.71 -8.36
CA GLY A 344 11.24 -6.45 -7.66
C GLY A 344 11.23 -6.70 -6.16
N VAL A 345 11.35 -5.64 -5.37
CA VAL A 345 11.32 -5.74 -3.91
C VAL A 345 9.97 -6.25 -3.44
N MET A 346 8.87 -5.95 -4.14
CA MET A 346 7.51 -6.41 -3.77
C MET A 346 7.22 -7.88 -4.16
N ASP A 347 8.24 -8.63 -4.58
CA ASP A 347 8.19 -10.10 -4.63
C ASP A 347 8.18 -10.67 -3.19
N PRO A 348 7.25 -11.59 -2.82
CA PRO A 348 7.14 -12.09 -1.44
C PRO A 348 8.28 -13.03 -1.02
N THR A 349 9.22 -13.36 -1.92
CA THR A 349 10.38 -14.17 -1.56
C THR A 349 11.67 -13.48 -1.94
N PHE A 350 12.51 -13.29 -0.94
CA PHE A 350 13.90 -12.92 -1.14
C PHE A 350 14.64 -14.05 -1.87
N ASP A 351 15.25 -13.75 -3.02
CA ASP A 351 16.19 -14.65 -3.69
C ASP A 351 17.63 -14.36 -3.19
N PRO A 352 18.20 -15.22 -2.33
CA PRO A 352 19.58 -15.04 -1.84
C PRO A 352 20.63 -15.26 -2.94
N SER A 353 20.24 -15.70 -4.14
CA SER A 353 21.12 -15.78 -5.31
C SER A 353 21.10 -14.53 -6.18
N ALA A 354 20.23 -13.56 -5.89
CA ALA A 354 20.22 -12.27 -6.57
C ALA A 354 21.59 -11.59 -6.42
N THR A 355 22.15 -11.10 -7.52
CA THR A 355 23.51 -10.56 -7.53
C THR A 355 23.59 -9.09 -7.12
N ASP A 356 22.45 -8.43 -6.92
CA ASP A 356 22.37 -7.02 -6.58
C ASP A 356 21.51 -6.76 -5.34
N PHE A 357 22.12 -6.96 -4.16
CA PHE A 357 21.54 -6.61 -2.86
C PHE A 357 21.50 -5.09 -2.60
N ASN A 358 22.09 -4.28 -3.50
CA ASN A 358 22.13 -2.84 -3.35
C ASN A 358 21.00 -2.15 -4.12
N ASN A 359 20.45 -2.79 -5.16
CA ASN A 359 19.36 -2.28 -5.97
C ASN A 359 18.15 -3.23 -5.96
N VAL A 360 17.55 -3.40 -4.79
CA VAL A 360 16.43 -4.34 -4.60
C VAL A 360 15.12 -3.85 -5.21
N ILE A 361 14.94 -2.53 -5.38
CA ILE A 361 13.76 -1.93 -6.02
C ILE A 361 13.95 -1.95 -7.53
N SER A 362 13.06 -2.65 -8.24
CA SER A 362 13.10 -2.75 -9.69
C SER A 362 12.30 -1.65 -10.37
N SER A 363 12.46 -1.55 -11.70
CA SER A 363 11.69 -0.61 -12.52
C SER A 363 10.17 -0.84 -12.45
N VAL A 364 9.70 -2.09 -12.25
CA VAL A 364 8.26 -2.33 -12.11
C VAL A 364 7.73 -1.89 -10.74
N ASP A 365 8.53 -2.01 -9.67
CA ASP A 365 8.16 -1.45 -8.37
C ASP A 365 7.95 0.07 -8.52
N LEU A 366 8.94 0.77 -9.07
CA LEU A 366 8.89 2.22 -9.29
C LEU A 366 7.67 2.62 -10.13
N LEU A 367 7.38 1.92 -11.23
CA LEU A 367 6.19 2.18 -12.01
C LEU A 367 4.90 2.01 -11.19
N ALA A 368 4.80 0.94 -10.39
CA ALA A 368 3.62 0.69 -9.58
C ALA A 368 3.41 1.78 -8.52
N PHE A 369 4.47 2.20 -7.82
CA PHE A 369 4.42 3.30 -6.85
C PHE A 369 4.03 4.62 -7.49
N SER A 370 4.59 4.90 -8.67
CA SER A 370 4.26 6.08 -9.45
C SER A 370 2.76 6.10 -9.79
N LEU A 371 2.25 5.00 -10.35
CA LEU A 371 0.84 4.88 -10.73
C LEU A 371 -0.15 5.00 -9.55
N ILE A 372 0.29 4.73 -8.30
CA ILE A 372 -0.51 4.90 -7.08
C ILE A 372 -0.27 6.24 -6.36
N GLY A 373 0.34 7.21 -7.05
CA GLY A 373 0.35 8.62 -6.66
C GLY A 373 1.64 9.11 -6.00
N TRP A 374 2.78 8.47 -6.23
CA TRP A 374 4.09 8.97 -5.77
C TRP A 374 4.87 9.59 -6.94
N ASP A 375 5.40 10.78 -6.76
CA ASP A 375 6.25 11.46 -7.74
C ASP A 375 7.65 10.81 -7.83
N ILE A 376 7.80 9.90 -8.79
CA ILE A 376 9.03 9.16 -9.08
C ILE A 376 9.55 9.55 -10.48
N ASP A 377 10.87 9.77 -10.60
CA ASP A 377 11.50 10.01 -11.91
C ASP A 377 11.57 8.73 -12.74
N LEU A 378 10.52 8.48 -13.52
CA LEU A 378 10.42 7.33 -14.42
C LEU A 378 11.35 7.43 -15.65
N SER A 379 11.97 8.59 -15.91
CA SER A 379 12.93 8.70 -17.02
C SER A 379 14.21 7.89 -16.77
N ALA A 380 14.49 7.58 -15.50
CA ALA A 380 15.59 6.72 -15.08
C ALA A 380 15.32 5.21 -15.28
N LEU A 381 14.07 4.78 -15.54
CA LEU A 381 13.74 3.37 -15.76
C LEU A 381 14.47 2.77 -16.97
N THR A 382 14.67 3.58 -18.02
CA THR A 382 15.42 3.16 -19.21
C THR A 382 16.90 2.93 -18.89
N ALA A 383 17.46 3.61 -17.89
CA ALA A 383 18.85 3.39 -17.46
C ALA A 383 19.02 2.12 -16.59
N ARG A 384 17.94 1.66 -15.94
CA ARG A 384 17.94 0.47 -15.07
C ARG A 384 17.53 -0.84 -15.77
N SER A 385 17.01 -0.77 -17.00
CA SER A 385 16.66 -1.97 -17.80
C SER A 385 17.83 -2.54 -18.62
N GLU A 386 19.01 -1.89 -18.56
CA GLU A 386 20.24 -2.35 -19.23
C GLU A 386 21.18 -3.17 -18.33
N GLU A 387 20.83 -3.36 -17.04
CA GLU A 387 21.51 -4.26 -16.09
C GLU A 387 20.71 -5.56 -15.91
#